data_AF-A0ABC8RIW4-F1
#
_entry.id   AF-A0ABC8RIW4-F1
#
_cell.length_a   1.000
_cell.length_b   1.000
_cell.length_c   1.000
_cell.angle_alpha   90.00
_cell.angle_beta   90.00
_cell.angle_gamma   90.00
#
_symmetry.space_group_name_H-M   'P 1'
#
loop_
_entity.id
_entity.type
_entity.pdbx_description
1 polymer ?
#
loop_
_entity_poly.entity_id
_entity_poly.type
_entity_poly.pdbx_seq_one_letter_code
_entity_poly.pdbx_strand_id
1 'polypeptide(L)'
;MAVCNYGFQPFLRGFPQVPVQIYHVAKTIKNSPVRLLDAFVDRVFEFVDQPLLPSQSNFAPVEEIDEAVLVSSVEGSIPYDFPEGIYIRNGPNPLFGGLKSTVSMFGRSSHTWIEGEGMLHSLNFNKDSDGSWTISYNNRHVQTETLKLEKERKKPSFLPALEGDSPAILSAYLLNLLRFGDVNKHISNTNIFEHSGKFYSIAENHVPQEIDIFTLETLGNWDVSGAWNRPFTSHPKKAPGTGELVMMGFDAQKPYFELGVISDLVCRYNVIIDFPVVIDINRLIGGGPLMKYDKKGYARIGVMPRYGDADSIQWFEVEPSSVFHIFNCFEDGDEVVMWACKARGSVIPGPDLGLNKYEWFSRGYMHMNSVEDNGDNMTQDGIFFSRAHEWRLNMKTTEVKERNLTGTKFSMEFPMINENFIGSKNKFGYAQVVDSIASSSSGRAKYGGLAKLYFEEPENGLSWELNKLIKVEYHSFPENTFCSGATFVPKVGGLEEDDGWIITFVHNENTNMSQASYFTTINQCLCRLLYYCRVLQICLTLFLQVYIVDTKNISSEPVAKITLPGRVPYGFHGAFMSVSSQLED
;
A
#
# COMPACT_ATOMS: atom_id res chain seq x y z
N MET A 1 -1.14 14.77 -12.88
CA MET A 1 -1.02 13.75 -11.80
C MET A 1 -1.92 12.57 -12.11
N ALA A 2 -1.46 11.30 -12.07
CA ALA A 2 -2.33 10.12 -12.27
C ALA A 2 -2.73 9.41 -10.98
N VAL A 3 -3.81 8.63 -11.07
CA VAL A 3 -4.41 7.93 -9.94
C VAL A 3 -5.15 6.67 -10.41
N CYS A 4 -4.96 5.55 -9.70
CA CYS A 4 -5.59 4.24 -9.92
C CYS A 4 -7.05 4.17 -9.46
N ASN A 5 -7.91 3.48 -10.22
CA ASN A 5 -9.34 3.31 -9.97
C ASN A 5 -9.74 1.82 -9.80
N TYR A 6 -10.87 1.61 -9.14
CA TYR A 6 -11.69 0.40 -9.19
C TYR A 6 -13.02 0.73 -9.90
N GLY A 7 -13.28 0.12 -11.05
CA GLY A 7 -14.54 0.33 -11.78
C GLY A 7 -15.77 -0.12 -10.97
N PHE A 8 -16.79 0.72 -10.80
CA PHE A 8 -18.07 0.32 -10.21
C PHE A 8 -19.12 0.14 -11.31
N GLN A 9 -19.75 -1.04 -11.41
CA GLN A 9 -20.87 -1.25 -12.31
C GLN A 9 -22.21 -1.00 -11.60
N PRO A 10 -23.02 -0.01 -12.04
CA PRO A 10 -24.29 0.32 -11.38
C PRO A 10 -25.44 -0.61 -11.74
N PHE A 11 -26.40 -0.70 -10.81
CA PHE A 11 -27.67 -1.43 -10.89
C PHE A 11 -28.55 -0.96 -12.07
N LEU A 12 -28.78 -1.82 -13.07
CA LEU A 12 -29.80 -1.60 -14.10
C LEU A 12 -31.19 -1.98 -13.56
N ARG A 13 -32.01 -0.95 -13.31
CA ARG A 13 -33.45 -0.90 -12.96
C ARG A 13 -34.20 -2.23 -12.77
N GLY A 14 -34.81 -2.40 -11.58
CA GLY A 14 -36.07 -3.15 -11.48
C GLY A 14 -36.47 -3.82 -10.18
N PHE A 15 -36.30 -3.22 -8.98
CA PHE A 15 -37.12 -3.49 -7.78
C PHE A 15 -37.17 -2.20 -6.93
N PRO A 16 -38.22 -1.96 -6.11
CA PRO A 16 -38.49 -0.64 -5.56
C PRO A 16 -37.31 -0.18 -4.71
N GLN A 17 -37.02 1.12 -4.81
CA GLN A 17 -36.16 1.84 -3.88
C GLN A 17 -36.41 1.28 -2.47
N VAL A 18 -35.47 0.53 -1.90
CA VAL A 18 -35.37 0.44 -0.45
C VAL A 18 -34.77 1.79 -0.09
N PRO A 19 -35.60 2.77 0.32
CA PRO A 19 -35.13 4.13 0.49
C PRO A 19 -34.15 4.14 1.66
N VAL A 20 -33.24 5.12 1.67
CA VAL A 20 -32.69 5.98 2.74
C VAL A 20 -33.04 5.71 4.23
N GLN A 21 -34.03 4.90 4.56
CA GLN A 21 -34.36 4.41 5.90
C GLN A 21 -33.28 3.56 6.57
N ILE A 22 -32.42 2.80 5.86
CA ILE A 22 -31.40 1.96 6.56
C ILE A 22 -30.33 2.82 7.24
N TYR A 23 -29.91 3.92 6.62
CA TYR A 23 -28.96 4.87 7.22
C TYR A 23 -29.55 5.61 8.44
N HIS A 24 -30.86 5.88 8.41
CA HIS A 24 -31.60 6.45 9.55
C HIS A 24 -31.97 5.41 10.64
N VAL A 25 -32.03 4.12 10.29
CA VAL A 25 -32.31 3.05 11.25
C VAL A 25 -31.15 2.91 12.23
N ALA A 26 -29.88 2.95 11.79
CA ALA A 26 -28.73 2.84 12.69
C ALA A 26 -28.73 3.89 13.82
N LYS A 27 -29.18 5.13 13.55
CA LYS A 27 -29.30 6.20 14.55
C LYS A 27 -30.50 6.06 15.51
N THR A 28 -31.43 5.15 15.23
CA THR A 28 -32.70 4.98 15.97
C THR A 28 -32.84 3.60 16.63
N ILE A 29 -31.77 2.79 16.66
CA ILE A 29 -31.79 1.51 17.37
C ILE A 29 -31.47 1.73 18.85
N LYS A 30 -32.42 1.41 19.74
CA LYS A 30 -32.18 1.35 21.20
C LYS A 30 -31.06 0.34 21.51
N ASN A 31 -30.29 0.54 22.58
CA ASN A 31 -29.17 -0.34 22.97
C ASN A 31 -29.53 -1.84 23.12
N SER A 32 -30.80 -2.18 23.37
CA SER A 32 -31.24 -3.56 23.55
C SER A 32 -31.18 -4.42 22.27
N PRO A 33 -31.69 -3.96 21.10
CA PRO A 33 -31.50 -4.68 19.83
C PRO A 33 -30.04 -4.95 19.44
N VAL A 34 -29.12 -4.00 19.61
CA VAL A 34 -27.69 -4.22 19.26
C VAL A 34 -27.07 -5.35 20.06
N ARG A 35 -27.38 -5.45 21.37
CA ARG A 35 -26.91 -6.56 22.21
C ARG A 35 -27.44 -7.92 21.77
N LEU A 36 -28.68 -7.97 21.25
CA LEU A 36 -29.24 -9.19 20.70
C LEU A 36 -28.52 -9.61 19.40
N LEU A 37 -28.20 -8.64 18.54
CA LEU A 37 -27.40 -8.88 17.34
C LEU A 37 -25.97 -9.32 17.69
N ASP A 38 -25.32 -8.69 18.67
CA ASP A 38 -24.01 -9.10 19.17
C ASP A 38 -24.04 -10.57 19.66
N ALA A 39 -25.02 -10.93 20.49
CA ALA A 39 -25.18 -12.29 20.98
C ALA A 39 -25.49 -13.31 19.87
N PHE A 40 -26.24 -12.89 18.84
CA PHE A 40 -26.48 -13.71 17.66
C PHE A 40 -25.17 -13.96 16.90
N VAL A 41 -24.40 -12.90 16.61
CA VAL A 41 -23.13 -13.03 15.89
C VAL A 41 -22.16 -13.92 16.66
N ASP A 42 -21.98 -13.67 17.96
CA ASP A 42 -21.07 -14.44 18.82
C ASP A 42 -21.42 -15.94 18.88
N ARG A 43 -22.68 -16.29 18.66
CA ARG A 43 -23.14 -17.68 18.67
C ARG A 43 -23.07 -18.36 17.30
N VAL A 44 -23.27 -17.61 16.22
CA VAL A 44 -23.44 -18.14 14.86
C VAL A 44 -22.16 -18.08 14.04
N PHE A 45 -21.27 -17.12 14.32
CA PHE A 45 -20.03 -16.91 13.59
C PHE A 45 -18.84 -17.26 14.47
N GLU A 46 -18.08 -18.26 14.03
CA GLU A 46 -16.83 -18.62 14.68
C GLU A 46 -15.67 -17.91 13.98
N PHE A 47 -14.92 -17.10 14.72
CA PHE A 47 -13.66 -16.52 14.24
C PHE A 47 -12.55 -17.57 14.30
N VAL A 48 -11.94 -17.86 13.16
CA VAL A 48 -10.84 -18.81 13.01
C VAL A 48 -9.62 -18.12 12.42
N ASP A 49 -8.43 -18.55 12.85
CA ASP A 49 -7.17 -18.04 12.31
C ASP A 49 -6.96 -18.48 10.86
N GLN A 50 -6.43 -17.57 10.05
CA GLN A 50 -5.89 -17.90 8.73
C GLN A 50 -4.47 -18.47 8.91
N PRO A 51 -4.11 -19.52 8.17
CA PRO A 51 -2.76 -20.07 8.25
C PRO A 51 -1.74 -19.05 7.74
N LEU A 52 -0.65 -18.88 8.49
CA LEU A 52 0.52 -18.15 8.06
C LEU A 52 1.64 -19.16 7.79
N LEU A 53 2.12 -19.22 6.56
CA LEU A 53 3.19 -20.15 6.20
C LEU A 53 4.53 -19.71 6.83
N PRO A 54 5.49 -20.61 7.09
CA PRO A 54 6.82 -20.22 7.57
C PRO A 54 7.51 -19.22 6.64
N SER A 55 7.32 -19.36 5.33
CA SER A 55 7.78 -18.42 4.30
C SER A 55 7.07 -17.07 4.31
N GLN A 56 6.05 -16.88 5.16
CA GLN A 56 5.31 -15.64 5.38
C GLN A 56 5.54 -15.08 6.80
N SER A 57 6.53 -15.59 7.54
CA SER A 57 6.78 -15.22 8.94
C SER A 57 6.92 -13.71 9.17
N ASN A 58 7.56 -12.97 8.26
CA ASN A 58 7.70 -11.52 8.43
C ASN A 58 6.41 -10.72 8.15
N PHE A 59 5.32 -11.35 7.69
CA PHE A 59 3.99 -10.73 7.63
C PHE A 59 3.21 -10.87 8.94
N ALA A 60 3.72 -11.61 9.93
CA ALA A 60 3.09 -11.68 11.24
C ALA A 60 3.12 -10.31 11.91
N PRO A 61 2.11 -9.95 12.74
CA PRO A 61 2.09 -8.70 13.48
C PRO A 61 3.23 -8.62 14.51
N VAL A 62 3.53 -7.40 14.95
CA VAL A 62 4.44 -7.08 16.06
C VAL A 62 3.71 -6.25 17.12
N GLU A 63 4.27 -6.24 18.33
CA GLU A 63 3.75 -5.44 19.44
C GLU A 63 4.20 -3.97 19.33
N GLU A 64 3.45 -3.07 19.95
CA GLU A 64 3.89 -1.69 20.18
C GLU A 64 5.03 -1.69 21.21
N ILE A 65 6.06 -0.86 21.01
CA ILE A 65 7.07 -0.60 22.04
C ILE A 65 6.55 0.43 23.05
N ASP A 66 7.04 0.41 24.29
CA ASP A 66 6.55 1.37 25.29
C ASP A 66 7.00 2.81 25.00
N GLU A 67 8.26 3.00 24.65
CA GLU A 67 8.87 4.31 24.38
C GLU A 67 9.82 4.24 23.19
N ALA A 68 10.14 5.41 22.60
CA ALA A 68 11.09 5.49 21.51
C ALA A 68 12.48 5.00 21.96
N VAL A 69 13.11 4.15 21.14
CA VAL A 69 14.39 3.52 21.47
C VAL A 69 15.51 4.16 20.69
N LEU A 70 16.57 4.58 21.36
CA LEU A 70 17.79 5.07 20.72
C LEU A 70 18.46 3.93 19.93
N VAL A 71 18.77 4.17 18.66
CA VAL A 71 19.46 3.24 17.79
C VAL A 71 20.95 3.52 17.82
N SER A 72 21.74 2.55 18.31
CA SER A 72 23.18 2.70 18.50
C SER A 72 24.04 1.97 17.45
N SER A 73 23.44 1.06 16.68
CA SER A 73 24.17 0.24 15.70
C SER A 73 23.96 0.78 14.30
N VAL A 74 24.99 1.47 13.81
CA VAL A 74 25.08 1.97 12.43
C VAL A 74 26.37 1.42 11.83
N GLU A 75 26.25 0.63 10.77
CA GLU A 75 27.37 0.22 9.92
C GLU A 75 27.48 1.20 8.76
N GLY A 76 28.71 1.58 8.38
CA GLY A 76 28.94 2.64 7.39
C GLY A 76 28.85 4.04 8.01
N SER A 77 28.48 5.03 7.21
CA SER A 77 28.37 6.43 7.65
C SER A 77 27.17 7.07 6.98
N ILE A 78 26.26 7.62 7.79
CA ILE A 78 25.16 8.45 7.29
C ILE A 78 25.78 9.76 6.79
N PRO A 79 25.60 10.12 5.50
CA PRO A 79 26.22 11.30 4.92
C PRO A 79 25.87 12.58 5.67
N TYR A 80 26.82 13.52 5.78
CA TYR A 80 26.60 14.79 6.48
C TYR A 80 25.51 15.66 5.84
N ASP A 81 25.31 15.51 4.54
CA ASP A 81 24.29 16.19 3.73
C ASP A 81 22.96 15.41 3.66
N PHE A 82 22.84 14.28 4.37
CA PHE A 82 21.56 13.65 4.63
C PHE A 82 20.68 14.61 5.47
N PRO A 83 19.39 14.78 5.15
CA PRO A 83 18.52 15.70 5.87
C PRO A 83 18.14 15.17 7.26
N GLU A 84 17.95 16.08 8.21
CA GLU A 84 17.22 15.78 9.43
C GLU A 84 15.73 15.59 9.12
N GLY A 85 15.10 14.63 9.79
CA GLY A 85 13.75 14.23 9.45
C GLY A 85 13.34 12.88 9.99
N ILE A 86 12.15 12.47 9.63
CA ILE A 86 11.52 11.23 10.08
C ILE A 86 11.27 10.36 8.86
N TYR A 87 11.97 9.23 8.80
CA TYR A 87 11.60 8.14 7.89
C TYR A 87 10.49 7.34 8.54
N ILE A 88 9.32 7.27 7.90
CA ILE A 88 8.14 6.61 8.43
C ILE A 88 7.51 5.70 7.40
N ARG A 89 7.00 4.54 7.83
CA ARG A 89 6.26 3.62 6.96
C ARG A 89 5.00 3.11 7.64
N ASN A 90 3.93 3.04 6.86
CA ASN A 90 2.67 2.42 7.26
C ASN A 90 2.56 0.98 6.75
N GLY A 91 1.72 0.18 7.39
CA GLY A 91 1.45 -1.20 6.97
C GLY A 91 0.43 -1.92 7.87
N PRO A 92 -0.10 -3.05 7.41
CA PRO A 92 -1.04 -3.86 8.18
C PRO A 92 -0.29 -4.56 9.33
N ASN A 93 -0.77 -4.36 10.55
CA ASN A 93 -0.31 -5.04 11.75
C ASN A 93 -1.53 -5.54 12.53
N PRO A 94 -2.12 -6.67 12.11
CA PRO A 94 -3.42 -7.06 12.61
C PRO A 94 -3.39 -7.48 14.08
N LEU A 95 -4.16 -6.78 14.90
CA LEU A 95 -4.40 -7.14 16.30
C LEU A 95 -5.67 -8.00 16.43
N PHE A 96 -6.70 -7.65 15.66
CA PHE A 96 -8.02 -8.28 15.75
C PHE A 96 -8.67 -8.60 14.39
N GLY A 97 -7.98 -8.51 13.24
CA GLY A 97 -8.68 -8.84 11.99
C GLY A 97 -7.98 -8.79 10.64
N GLY A 98 -6.66 -8.94 10.52
CA GLY A 98 -6.02 -9.14 9.19
C GLY A 98 -5.74 -10.60 8.85
N LEU A 99 -5.76 -11.48 9.85
CA LEU A 99 -5.47 -12.92 9.70
C LEU A 99 -6.62 -13.76 10.26
N LYS A 100 -7.86 -13.27 10.15
CA LYS A 100 -9.06 -13.96 10.64
C LYS A 100 -9.98 -14.32 9.48
N SER A 101 -10.70 -15.41 9.65
CA SER A 101 -11.88 -15.77 8.86
C SER A 101 -13.05 -16.01 9.79
N THR A 102 -14.26 -15.97 9.28
CA THR A 102 -15.45 -16.40 10.00
C THR A 102 -16.10 -17.57 9.30
N VAL A 103 -16.46 -18.59 10.07
CA VAL A 103 -17.21 -19.75 9.60
C VAL A 103 -18.59 -19.73 10.25
N SER A 104 -19.63 -19.93 9.44
CA SER A 104 -21.02 -19.93 9.91
C SER A 104 -21.89 -20.83 9.04
N MET A 105 -23.18 -20.90 9.35
CA MET A 105 -24.18 -21.54 8.49
C MET A 105 -24.36 -20.86 7.12
N PHE A 106 -23.85 -19.63 6.95
CA PHE A 106 -23.88 -18.89 5.68
C PHE A 106 -22.64 -19.15 4.82
N GLY A 107 -21.69 -19.97 5.29
CA GLY A 107 -20.41 -20.23 4.65
C GLY A 107 -19.25 -19.56 5.36
N ARG A 108 -18.14 -19.42 4.64
CA ARG A 108 -16.89 -18.82 5.11
C ARG A 108 -16.66 -17.45 4.48
N SER A 109 -16.29 -16.47 5.27
CA SER A 109 -15.68 -15.22 4.80
C SER A 109 -14.33 -14.98 5.46
N SER A 110 -13.46 -14.28 4.77
CA SER A 110 -12.06 -14.08 5.15
C SER A 110 -11.64 -12.64 4.91
N HIS A 111 -10.76 -12.14 5.77
CA HIS A 111 -10.06 -10.90 5.46
C HIS A 111 -9.03 -11.18 4.36
N THR A 112 -8.88 -10.25 3.43
CA THR A 112 -7.83 -10.31 2.41
C THR A 112 -6.49 -9.86 3.01
N TRP A 113 -5.39 -10.17 2.32
CA TRP A 113 -4.03 -9.96 2.83
C TRP A 113 -3.63 -8.48 2.97
N ILE A 114 -4.40 -7.56 2.36
CA ILE A 114 -4.23 -6.11 2.50
C ILE A 114 -4.97 -5.52 3.70
N GLU A 115 -5.84 -6.31 4.35
CA GLU A 115 -6.56 -5.88 5.54
C GLU A 115 -5.72 -6.11 6.81
N GLY A 116 -5.99 -5.30 7.83
CA GLY A 116 -5.29 -5.32 9.10
C GLY A 116 -5.12 -3.91 9.62
N GLU A 117 -5.17 -3.75 10.93
CA GLU A 117 -5.03 -2.44 11.57
C GLU A 117 -3.68 -1.80 11.24
N GLY A 118 -3.67 -0.49 10.93
CA GLY A 118 -2.46 0.22 10.53
C GLY A 118 -1.48 0.41 11.70
N MET A 119 -0.20 0.14 11.45
CA MET A 119 0.88 0.45 12.36
C MET A 119 1.97 1.25 11.66
N LEU A 120 2.33 2.35 12.29
CA LEU A 120 3.41 3.23 11.87
C LEU A 120 4.72 2.75 12.49
N HIS A 121 5.77 2.72 11.69
CA HIS A 121 7.15 2.53 12.14
C HIS A 121 7.97 3.73 11.71
N SER A 122 8.61 4.41 12.66
CA SER A 122 9.37 5.64 12.40
C SER A 122 10.82 5.54 12.86
N LEU A 123 11.73 6.11 12.10
CA LEU A 123 13.09 6.45 12.49
C LEU A 123 13.24 7.97 12.42
N ASN A 124 13.51 8.60 13.56
CA ASN A 124 13.81 10.03 13.64
C ASN A 124 15.32 10.24 13.57
N PHE A 125 15.78 11.07 12.64
CA PHE A 125 17.16 11.43 12.38
C PHE A 125 17.41 12.88 12.80
N ASN A 126 18.22 13.08 13.84
CA ASN A 126 18.63 14.40 14.32
C ASN A 126 20.15 14.52 14.29
N LYS A 127 20.65 15.71 14.00
CA LYS A 127 22.06 16.06 14.13
C LYS A 127 22.30 16.70 15.49
N ASP A 128 23.24 16.14 16.23
CA ASP A 128 23.74 16.76 17.45
C ASP A 128 24.61 17.96 17.13
N SER A 129 24.89 18.79 18.13
CA SER A 129 25.69 20.02 17.97
C SER A 129 27.11 19.80 17.43
N ASP A 130 27.64 18.56 17.56
CA ASP A 130 28.94 18.16 17.04
C ASP A 130 28.88 17.57 15.61
N GLY A 131 27.69 17.52 15.01
CA GLY A 131 27.45 16.96 13.68
C GLY A 131 27.27 15.44 13.65
N SER A 132 27.28 14.76 14.80
CA SER A 132 26.96 13.34 14.89
C SER A 132 25.45 13.09 14.77
N TRP A 133 25.09 11.86 14.39
CA TRP A 133 23.70 11.47 14.17
C TRP A 133 23.12 10.77 15.40
N THR A 134 22.02 11.31 15.92
CA THR A 134 21.17 10.65 16.91
C THR A 134 19.91 10.12 16.23
N ILE A 135 19.72 8.80 16.32
CA ILE A 135 18.61 8.09 15.66
C ILE A 135 17.73 7.45 16.72
N SER A 136 16.41 7.63 16.63
CA SER A 136 15.46 6.93 17.50
C SER A 136 14.38 6.22 16.69
N TYR A 137 14.00 5.03 17.15
CA TYR A 137 12.97 4.20 16.53
C TYR A 137 11.70 4.18 17.39
N ASN A 138 10.53 4.27 16.76
CA ASN A 138 9.24 4.13 17.41
C ASN A 138 8.23 3.34 16.54
N ASN A 139 7.24 2.71 17.17
CA ASN A 139 6.07 2.17 16.49
C ASN A 139 4.77 2.33 17.28
N ARG A 140 3.67 2.63 16.59
CA ARG A 140 2.32 2.79 17.18
C ARG A 140 1.25 2.32 16.21
N HIS A 141 0.19 1.68 16.72
CA HIS A 141 -1.03 1.51 15.91
C HIS A 141 -1.72 2.86 15.74
N VAL A 142 -2.28 3.06 14.55
CA VAL A 142 -3.21 4.15 14.28
C VAL A 142 -4.51 3.86 15.02
N GLN A 143 -4.88 4.72 15.96
CA GLN A 143 -6.04 4.52 16.82
C GLN A 143 -7.33 4.92 16.09
N THR A 144 -7.77 4.09 15.14
CA THR A 144 -9.06 4.26 14.49
C THR A 144 -10.21 3.89 15.44
N GLU A 145 -11.40 4.46 15.20
CA GLU A 145 -12.57 4.20 16.04
C GLU A 145 -12.92 2.71 16.12
N THR A 146 -12.78 1.98 15.02
CA THR A 146 -13.04 0.53 14.98
C THR A 146 -12.00 -0.26 15.77
N LEU A 147 -10.72 0.17 15.78
CA LEU A 147 -9.69 -0.47 16.60
C LEU A 147 -9.91 -0.19 18.10
N LYS A 148 -10.26 1.05 18.47
CA LYS A 148 -10.61 1.39 19.86
C LYS A 148 -11.76 0.52 20.36
N LEU A 149 -12.82 0.38 19.56
CA LEU A 149 -13.96 -0.47 19.86
C LEU A 149 -13.57 -1.93 20.11
N GLU A 150 -12.69 -2.50 19.28
CA GLU A 150 -12.26 -3.89 19.46
C GLU A 150 -11.29 -4.08 20.63
N LYS A 151 -10.44 -3.09 20.92
CA LYS A 151 -9.62 -3.06 22.15
C LYS A 151 -10.49 -3.05 23.40
N GLU A 152 -11.56 -2.24 23.42
CA GLU A 152 -12.52 -2.21 24.53
C GLU A 152 -13.25 -3.54 24.70
N ARG A 153 -13.66 -4.17 23.59
CA ARG A 153 -14.34 -5.48 23.59
C ARG A 153 -13.38 -6.66 23.82
N LYS A 154 -12.07 -6.46 23.65
CA LYS A 154 -11.00 -7.47 23.75
C LYS A 154 -11.21 -8.67 22.83
N LYS A 155 -11.82 -8.45 21.66
CA LYS A 155 -12.09 -9.49 20.67
C LYS A 155 -12.31 -8.93 19.26
N PRO A 156 -12.04 -9.73 18.21
CA PRO A 156 -12.55 -9.41 16.86
C PRO A 156 -14.07 -9.23 16.90
N SER A 157 -14.55 -8.16 16.26
CA SER A 157 -15.97 -7.78 16.28
C SER A 157 -16.59 -7.64 14.89
N PHE A 158 -15.82 -7.18 13.91
CA PHE A 158 -16.27 -7.07 12.51
C PHE A 158 -16.13 -8.41 11.78
N LEU A 159 -17.21 -8.85 11.14
CA LEU A 159 -17.18 -10.00 10.24
C LEU A 159 -16.46 -9.62 8.94
N PRO A 160 -15.56 -10.45 8.38
CA PRO A 160 -14.95 -10.17 7.09
C PRO A 160 -16.00 -10.10 5.98
N ALA A 161 -15.94 -9.05 5.16
CA ALA A 161 -16.99 -8.72 4.19
C ALA A 161 -16.46 -8.48 2.75
N LEU A 162 -15.22 -8.89 2.46
CA LEU A 162 -14.61 -8.71 1.13
C LEU A 162 -14.43 -10.02 0.37
N GLU A 163 -13.91 -11.07 1.02
CA GLU A 163 -13.54 -12.33 0.38
C GLU A 163 -14.28 -13.52 1.02
N GLY A 164 -14.75 -14.46 0.21
CA GLY A 164 -15.40 -15.70 0.66
C GLY A 164 -16.72 -16.00 -0.04
N ASP A 165 -17.51 -16.87 0.58
CA ASP A 165 -18.79 -17.32 0.08
C ASP A 165 -19.78 -16.16 0.02
N SER A 166 -20.50 -16.04 -1.09
CA SER A 166 -21.45 -14.95 -1.31
C SER A 166 -22.47 -14.77 -0.17
N PRO A 167 -23.15 -15.82 0.34
CA PRO A 167 -24.09 -15.66 1.44
C PRO A 167 -23.42 -15.20 2.75
N ALA A 168 -22.17 -15.61 2.99
CA ALA A 168 -21.39 -15.17 4.15
C ALA A 168 -21.04 -13.69 4.05
N ILE A 169 -20.59 -13.22 2.87
CA ILE A 169 -20.29 -11.80 2.61
C ILE A 169 -21.55 -10.95 2.78
N LEU A 170 -22.67 -11.32 2.16
CA LEU A 170 -23.94 -10.58 2.29
C LEU A 170 -24.40 -10.48 3.75
N SER A 171 -24.27 -11.57 4.49
CA SER A 171 -24.60 -11.61 5.93
C SER A 171 -23.67 -10.73 6.75
N ALA A 172 -22.37 -10.78 6.50
CA ALA A 172 -21.38 -9.93 7.14
C ALA A 172 -21.67 -8.44 6.88
N TYR A 173 -21.96 -8.08 5.63
CA TYR A 173 -22.33 -6.72 5.23
C TYR A 173 -23.51 -6.18 6.04
N LEU A 174 -24.60 -6.94 6.08
CA LEU A 174 -25.82 -6.55 6.80
C LEU A 174 -25.59 -6.47 8.31
N LEU A 175 -24.95 -7.49 8.90
CA LEU A 175 -24.78 -7.58 10.35
C LEU A 175 -23.79 -6.54 10.87
N ASN A 176 -22.71 -6.26 10.16
CA ASN A 176 -21.78 -5.20 10.54
C ASN A 176 -22.47 -3.84 10.46
N LEU A 177 -23.19 -3.55 9.37
CA LEU A 177 -23.93 -2.30 9.20
C LEU A 177 -24.96 -2.08 10.32
N LEU A 178 -25.72 -3.12 10.70
CA LEU A 178 -26.72 -3.02 11.77
C LEU A 178 -26.11 -2.91 13.19
N ARG A 179 -24.91 -3.45 13.41
CA ARG A 179 -24.24 -3.45 14.72
C ARG A 179 -23.40 -2.20 14.95
N PHE A 180 -22.75 -1.71 13.91
CA PHE A 180 -21.72 -0.68 14.02
C PHE A 180 -22.02 0.59 13.19
N GLY A 181 -22.94 0.53 12.23
CA GLY A 181 -23.14 1.60 11.26
C GLY A 181 -22.15 1.55 10.10
N ASP A 182 -21.14 0.68 10.18
CA ASP A 182 -20.09 0.49 9.18
C ASP A 182 -19.98 -0.98 8.78
N VAL A 183 -19.65 -1.21 7.51
CA VAL A 183 -19.51 -2.55 6.96
C VAL A 183 -18.13 -3.14 7.28
N ASN A 184 -17.09 -2.32 7.14
CA ASN A 184 -15.69 -2.74 7.26
C ASN A 184 -15.01 -1.93 8.36
N LYS A 185 -13.91 -2.46 8.89
CA LYS A 185 -13.06 -1.74 9.84
C LYS A 185 -12.39 -0.54 9.18
N HIS A 186 -12.15 0.53 9.92
CA HIS A 186 -11.29 1.63 9.49
C HIS A 186 -9.83 1.20 9.73
N ILE A 187 -9.10 0.85 8.66
CA ILE A 187 -7.81 0.17 8.79
C ILE A 187 -6.62 1.14 8.84
N SER A 188 -6.64 2.25 8.09
CA SER A 188 -5.58 3.26 8.05
C SER A 188 -4.14 2.71 7.92
N ASN A 189 -3.94 1.72 7.05
CA ASN A 189 -2.71 0.94 6.98
C ASN A 189 -1.87 1.17 5.73
N THR A 190 -2.35 1.96 4.77
CA THR A 190 -1.82 1.96 3.39
C THR A 190 -0.68 2.95 3.22
N ASN A 191 -0.91 4.22 3.55
CA ASN A 191 0.07 5.29 3.32
C ASN A 191 0.15 6.27 4.49
N ILE A 192 1.17 7.12 4.47
CA ILE A 192 1.41 8.26 5.35
C ILE A 192 1.87 9.44 4.50
N PHE A 193 1.29 10.63 4.68
CA PHE A 193 1.67 11.82 3.91
C PHE A 193 1.63 13.09 4.78
N GLU A 194 2.31 14.14 4.32
CA GLU A 194 2.29 15.49 4.88
C GLU A 194 1.43 16.40 4.01
N HIS A 195 0.63 17.25 4.64
CA HIS A 195 0.01 18.39 4.00
C HIS A 195 -0.27 19.51 5.00
N SER A 196 0.15 20.73 4.66
CA SER A 196 -0.02 21.95 5.49
C SER A 196 0.53 21.79 6.92
N GLY A 197 1.73 21.22 7.05
CA GLY A 197 2.42 21.02 8.32
C GLY A 197 1.83 19.90 9.20
N LYS A 198 0.83 19.17 8.69
CA LYS A 198 0.15 18.08 9.38
C LYS A 198 0.40 16.77 8.67
N PHE A 199 0.35 15.67 9.42
CA PHE A 199 0.66 14.34 8.94
C PHE A 199 -0.55 13.44 9.04
N TYR A 200 -0.78 12.62 8.01
CA TYR A 200 -1.99 11.82 7.91
C TYR A 200 -1.68 10.39 7.52
N SER A 201 -2.17 9.45 8.31
CA SER A 201 -2.24 8.04 7.97
C SER A 201 -3.54 7.76 7.21
N ILE A 202 -3.50 6.87 6.21
CA ILE A 202 -4.65 6.68 5.30
C ILE A 202 -4.74 5.26 4.75
N ALA A 203 -5.97 4.83 4.47
CA ALA A 203 -6.30 3.67 3.65
C ALA A 203 -7.53 3.95 2.79
N GLU A 204 -7.67 3.23 1.67
CA GLU A 204 -8.70 3.43 0.63
C GLU A 204 -10.16 3.43 1.14
N ASN A 205 -10.42 2.92 2.34
CA ASN A 205 -11.77 2.66 2.82
C ASN A 205 -12.29 3.67 3.86
N HIS A 206 -11.53 4.70 4.21
CA HIS A 206 -11.96 5.71 5.18
C HIS A 206 -11.30 7.07 4.93
N VAL A 207 -11.70 8.09 5.70
CA VAL A 207 -11.01 9.40 5.72
C VAL A 207 -9.65 9.28 6.44
N PRO A 208 -8.68 10.17 6.17
CA PRO A 208 -7.35 10.11 6.77
C PRO A 208 -7.38 10.36 8.28
N GLN A 209 -6.43 9.79 9.02
CA GLN A 209 -6.22 10.02 10.44
C GLN A 209 -5.03 10.96 10.64
N GLU A 210 -5.23 12.10 11.29
CA GLU A 210 -4.16 13.02 11.66
C GLU A 210 -3.26 12.37 12.74
N ILE A 211 -1.94 12.47 12.55
CA ILE A 211 -0.91 11.84 13.37
C ILE A 211 0.05 12.92 13.88
N ASP A 212 0.35 12.89 15.17
CA ASP A 212 1.52 13.59 15.71
C ASP A 212 2.78 12.83 15.27
N ILE A 213 3.61 13.45 14.42
CA ILE A 213 4.71 12.73 13.77
C ILE A 213 5.84 12.31 14.72
N PHE A 214 5.96 12.95 15.89
CA PHE A 214 7.04 12.67 16.85
C PHE A 214 6.65 11.56 17.83
N THR A 215 5.42 11.60 18.32
CA THR A 215 4.88 10.61 19.28
C THR A 215 4.19 9.43 18.59
N LEU A 216 3.78 9.62 17.32
CA LEU A 216 2.92 8.74 16.53
C LEU A 216 1.50 8.59 17.11
N GLU A 217 1.07 9.50 17.99
CA GLU A 217 -0.29 9.52 18.51
C GLU A 217 -1.29 9.91 17.43
N THR A 218 -2.46 9.26 17.45
CA THR A 218 -3.56 9.57 16.53
C THR A 218 -4.41 10.69 17.11
N LEU A 219 -4.45 11.83 16.42
CA LEU A 219 -5.13 13.05 16.87
C LEU A 219 -6.62 13.06 16.51
N GLY A 220 -7.00 12.47 15.38
CA GLY A 220 -8.40 12.38 14.95
C GLY A 220 -8.56 12.12 13.47
N ASN A 221 -9.80 12.11 12.99
CA ASN A 221 -10.10 12.01 11.56
C ASN A 221 -10.01 13.39 10.90
N TRP A 222 -9.44 13.46 9.71
CA TRP A 222 -9.43 14.65 8.88
C TRP A 222 -10.64 14.66 7.94
N ASP A 223 -11.63 15.48 8.26
CA ASP A 223 -12.88 15.63 7.51
C ASP A 223 -12.87 16.81 6.53
N VAL A 224 -11.71 17.44 6.33
CA VAL A 224 -11.53 18.61 5.45
C VAL A 224 -12.54 19.72 5.81
N SER A 225 -12.74 19.98 7.10
CA SER A 225 -13.71 20.98 7.59
C SER A 225 -15.16 20.70 7.14
N GLY A 226 -15.49 19.43 6.94
CA GLY A 226 -16.79 18.97 6.45
C GLY A 226 -17.01 19.14 4.95
N ALA A 227 -16.01 19.59 4.19
CA ALA A 227 -16.10 19.71 2.73
C ALA A 227 -15.99 18.37 2.00
N TRP A 228 -15.55 17.31 2.70
CA TRP A 228 -15.36 15.98 2.15
C TRP A 228 -16.15 14.94 2.94
N ASN A 229 -16.81 14.02 2.25
CA ASN A 229 -17.72 13.05 2.88
C ASN A 229 -17.53 11.60 2.40
N ARG A 230 -16.35 11.27 1.87
CA ARG A 230 -16.08 10.01 1.18
C ARG A 230 -14.79 9.36 1.68
N PRO A 231 -14.63 8.04 1.53
CA PRO A 231 -13.32 7.41 1.62
C PRO A 231 -12.29 8.14 0.76
N PHE A 232 -11.09 8.32 1.29
CA PHE A 232 -10.04 9.10 0.65
C PHE A 232 -9.01 8.12 0.09
N THR A 233 -8.68 8.22 -1.20
CA THR A 233 -7.66 7.37 -1.83
C THR A 233 -6.32 7.49 -1.11
N SER A 234 -5.61 6.38 -0.92
CA SER A 234 -4.36 6.36 -0.16
C SER A 234 -3.17 7.05 -0.84
N HIS A 235 -3.35 7.56 -2.06
CA HIS A 235 -2.31 8.19 -2.87
C HIS A 235 -2.61 9.64 -3.28
N PRO A 236 -2.85 10.56 -2.33
CA PRO A 236 -2.89 11.97 -2.67
C PRO A 236 -1.56 12.42 -3.26
N LYS A 237 -1.61 13.47 -4.08
CA LYS A 237 -0.42 14.04 -4.72
C LYS A 237 -0.33 15.52 -4.40
N LYS A 238 0.78 15.92 -3.77
CA LYS A 238 1.14 17.31 -3.55
C LYS A 238 1.77 17.87 -4.82
N ALA A 239 1.21 18.94 -5.37
CA ALA A 239 1.80 19.67 -6.48
C ALA A 239 3.03 20.44 -6.00
N PRO A 240 4.21 20.23 -6.60
CA PRO A 240 5.38 21.03 -6.30
C PRO A 240 5.13 22.53 -6.56
N GLY A 241 5.66 23.38 -5.69
CA GLY A 241 5.64 24.85 -5.83
C GLY A 241 4.31 25.55 -5.48
N THR A 242 3.19 24.83 -5.37
CA THR A 242 1.87 25.41 -5.09
C THR A 242 1.30 24.97 -3.74
N GLY A 243 1.79 23.84 -3.23
CA GLY A 243 1.26 23.19 -2.03
C GLY A 243 -0.08 22.49 -2.26
N GLU A 244 -0.65 22.49 -3.49
CA GLU A 244 -1.96 21.87 -3.74
C GLU A 244 -1.94 20.37 -3.49
N LEU A 245 -2.90 19.87 -2.71
CA LEU A 245 -3.14 18.45 -2.56
C LEU A 245 -4.26 18.02 -3.49
N VAL A 246 -3.97 17.08 -4.39
CA VAL A 246 -5.01 16.41 -5.18
C VAL A 246 -5.34 15.08 -4.56
N MET A 247 -6.63 14.88 -4.34
CA MET A 247 -7.22 13.73 -3.68
C MET A 247 -8.41 13.21 -4.48
N MET A 248 -8.75 11.95 -4.29
CA MET A 248 -10.02 11.42 -4.79
C MET A 248 -10.71 10.58 -3.74
N GLY A 249 -11.99 10.34 -4.00
CA GLY A 249 -12.79 9.43 -3.21
C GLY A 249 -13.77 8.66 -4.05
N PHE A 250 -14.03 7.44 -3.60
CA PHE A 250 -14.95 6.50 -4.21
C PHE A 250 -16.04 6.14 -3.21
N ASP A 251 -17.26 5.97 -3.71
CA ASP A 251 -18.37 5.48 -2.89
C ASP A 251 -19.28 4.59 -3.74
N ALA A 252 -20.00 3.70 -3.08
CA ALA A 252 -21.05 2.91 -3.71
C ALA A 252 -22.29 3.76 -4.06
N GLN A 253 -22.40 5.00 -3.57
CA GLN A 253 -23.47 5.96 -3.86
C GLN A 253 -23.01 7.03 -4.85
N LYS A 254 -23.94 7.54 -5.67
CA LYS A 254 -23.64 8.61 -6.63
C LYS A 254 -23.32 9.95 -5.94
N PRO A 255 -22.41 10.76 -6.50
CA PRO A 255 -21.53 10.46 -7.65
C PRO A 255 -20.56 9.31 -7.30
N TYR A 256 -20.13 8.40 -8.17
CA TYR A 256 -19.31 7.25 -7.68
C TYR A 256 -17.82 7.58 -7.45
N PHE A 257 -17.38 8.70 -8.03
CA PHE A 257 -16.02 9.21 -7.97
C PHE A 257 -16.08 10.72 -7.81
N GLU A 258 -15.25 11.25 -6.92
CA GLU A 258 -15.00 12.69 -6.76
C GLU A 258 -13.51 12.95 -6.75
N LEU A 259 -13.09 14.06 -7.37
CA LEU A 259 -11.73 14.58 -7.30
C LEU A 259 -11.76 15.89 -6.52
N GLY A 260 -10.96 15.95 -5.46
CA GLY A 260 -10.76 17.15 -4.65
C GLY A 260 -9.39 17.77 -4.92
N VAL A 261 -9.35 19.10 -4.96
CA VAL A 261 -8.11 19.87 -4.96
C VAL A 261 -8.15 20.78 -3.75
N ILE A 262 -7.18 20.64 -2.85
CA ILE A 262 -7.02 21.49 -1.67
C ILE A 262 -5.87 22.46 -1.98
N SER A 263 -6.23 23.73 -2.24
CA SER A 263 -5.40 24.92 -2.58
C SER A 263 -5.76 25.53 -3.95
N ASP A 264 -5.23 26.73 -4.20
CA ASP A 264 -5.43 27.58 -5.38
C ASP A 264 -4.17 27.57 -6.30
N LEU A 265 -4.37 27.13 -7.55
CA LEU A 265 -3.55 27.30 -8.77
C LEU A 265 -2.35 26.33 -9.07
N VAL A 266 -2.16 26.13 -10.40
CA VAL A 266 -0.95 25.73 -11.19
C VAL A 266 -0.64 24.24 -11.46
N CYS A 267 -1.63 23.42 -11.77
CA CYS A 267 -1.42 22.29 -12.71
C CYS A 267 -2.50 22.34 -13.80
N ARG A 268 -2.25 21.78 -15.01
CA ARG A 268 -3.25 21.81 -16.10
C ARG A 268 -4.15 20.59 -16.12
N TYR A 269 -3.66 19.39 -15.79
CA TYR A 269 -4.46 18.16 -15.87
C TYR A 269 -4.34 17.19 -14.69
N ASN A 270 -5.45 16.50 -14.43
CA ASN A 270 -5.56 15.29 -13.63
C ASN A 270 -5.69 14.09 -14.60
N VAL A 271 -5.12 12.95 -14.22
CA VAL A 271 -5.13 11.70 -14.99
C VAL A 271 -5.80 10.62 -14.14
N ILE A 272 -6.78 9.93 -14.70
CA ILE A 272 -7.65 8.97 -14.01
C ILE A 272 -7.52 7.63 -14.73
N ILE A 273 -7.14 6.58 -14.01
CA ILE A 273 -6.88 5.25 -14.58
C ILE A 273 -8.09 4.35 -14.30
N ASP A 274 -9.01 4.14 -15.26
CA ASP A 274 -10.21 3.31 -15.11
C ASP A 274 -9.98 1.90 -15.66
N PHE A 275 -9.55 1.00 -14.77
CA PHE A 275 -9.06 -0.35 -15.09
C PHE A 275 -9.98 -1.44 -14.50
N PRO A 276 -9.96 -2.68 -15.03
CA PRO A 276 -11.09 -3.60 -14.87
C PRO A 276 -11.06 -4.42 -13.57
N VAL A 277 -10.75 -3.81 -12.42
CA VAL A 277 -11.06 -4.41 -11.11
C VAL A 277 -12.41 -3.85 -10.65
N VAL A 278 -13.43 -4.72 -10.67
CA VAL A 278 -14.83 -4.30 -10.55
C VAL A 278 -15.47 -4.81 -9.27
N ILE A 279 -16.18 -3.91 -8.57
CA ILE A 279 -17.10 -4.25 -7.47
C ILE A 279 -18.51 -4.40 -8.02
N ASP A 280 -19.13 -5.57 -7.82
CA ASP A 280 -20.46 -5.88 -8.36
C ASP A 280 -21.32 -6.67 -7.37
N ILE A 281 -22.34 -5.99 -6.83
CA ILE A 281 -23.30 -6.58 -5.89
C ILE A 281 -24.22 -7.59 -6.60
N ASN A 282 -24.52 -7.43 -7.89
CA ASN A 282 -25.37 -8.38 -8.62
C ASN A 282 -24.63 -9.70 -8.82
N ARG A 283 -23.33 -9.64 -9.14
CA ARG A 283 -22.45 -10.82 -9.15
C ARG A 283 -22.44 -11.49 -7.78
N LEU A 284 -22.35 -10.71 -6.70
CA LEU A 284 -22.43 -11.24 -5.35
C LEU A 284 -23.76 -11.95 -5.09
N ILE A 285 -24.90 -11.31 -5.36
CA ILE A 285 -26.24 -11.90 -5.19
C ILE A 285 -26.41 -13.19 -6.04
N GLY A 286 -25.80 -13.22 -7.22
CA GLY A 286 -25.78 -14.39 -8.11
C GLY A 286 -24.85 -15.53 -7.64
N GLY A 287 -24.19 -15.40 -6.48
CA GLY A 287 -23.30 -16.42 -5.90
C GLY A 287 -21.82 -16.26 -6.24
N GLY A 288 -21.44 -15.20 -6.96
CA GLY A 288 -20.04 -14.89 -7.31
C GLY A 288 -19.33 -14.01 -6.26
N PRO A 289 -18.05 -13.65 -6.50
CA PRO A 289 -17.28 -12.80 -5.59
C PRO A 289 -17.71 -11.32 -5.68
N LEU A 290 -17.56 -10.57 -4.57
CA LEU A 290 -17.88 -9.14 -4.53
C LEU A 290 -16.99 -8.31 -5.46
N MET A 291 -15.67 -8.55 -5.40
CA MET A 291 -14.68 -7.91 -6.26
C MET A 291 -14.16 -8.92 -7.30
N LYS A 292 -13.80 -8.46 -8.49
CA LYS A 292 -13.17 -9.32 -9.52
C LYS A 292 -12.35 -8.49 -10.51
N TYR A 293 -11.21 -9.03 -10.94
CA TYR A 293 -10.50 -8.54 -12.13
C TYR A 293 -11.13 -9.14 -13.40
N ASP A 294 -11.78 -8.30 -14.20
CA ASP A 294 -12.41 -8.69 -15.46
C ASP A 294 -11.44 -8.51 -16.63
N LYS A 295 -10.75 -9.60 -16.99
CA LYS A 295 -9.78 -9.65 -18.09
C LYS A 295 -10.35 -9.22 -19.44
N LYS A 296 -11.65 -9.39 -19.65
CA LYS A 296 -12.34 -9.04 -20.90
C LYS A 296 -13.10 -7.71 -20.79
N GLY A 297 -12.97 -7.04 -19.64
CA GLY A 297 -13.51 -5.72 -19.40
C GLY A 297 -12.80 -4.65 -20.22
N TYR A 298 -13.31 -3.42 -20.13
CA TYR A 298 -12.67 -2.27 -20.74
C TYR A 298 -11.54 -1.73 -19.85
N ALA A 299 -10.62 -0.98 -20.44
CA ALA A 299 -9.65 -0.17 -19.70
C ALA A 299 -9.46 1.15 -20.44
N ARG A 300 -9.40 2.25 -19.69
CA ARG A 300 -9.24 3.58 -20.27
C ARG A 300 -8.54 4.52 -19.31
N ILE A 301 -7.89 5.54 -19.86
CA ILE A 301 -7.24 6.61 -19.12
C ILE A 301 -7.97 7.91 -19.44
N GLY A 302 -8.47 8.59 -18.41
CA GLY A 302 -9.13 9.90 -18.51
C GLY A 302 -8.15 11.01 -18.23
N VAL A 303 -8.09 12.02 -19.11
CA VAL A 303 -7.36 13.27 -18.87
C VAL A 303 -8.37 14.38 -18.65
N MET A 304 -8.36 14.96 -17.46
CA MET A 304 -9.29 16.01 -17.02
C MET A 304 -8.52 17.30 -16.76
N PRO A 305 -8.95 18.47 -17.27
CA PRO A 305 -8.43 19.75 -16.81
C PRO A 305 -8.44 19.84 -15.27
N ARG A 306 -7.45 20.53 -14.68
CA ARG A 306 -7.22 20.56 -13.23
C ARG A 306 -8.45 20.95 -12.42
N TYR A 307 -9.16 21.99 -12.88
CA TYR A 307 -10.42 22.49 -12.32
C TYR A 307 -11.59 22.21 -13.26
N GLY A 308 -11.48 21.17 -14.07
CA GLY A 308 -12.55 20.69 -14.93
C GLY A 308 -13.60 19.91 -14.15
N ASP A 309 -14.66 19.52 -14.84
CA ASP A 309 -15.72 18.64 -14.35
C ASP A 309 -15.74 17.31 -15.13
N ALA A 310 -16.71 16.45 -14.81
CA ALA A 310 -16.86 15.15 -15.46
C ALA A 310 -17.07 15.24 -16.98
N ASP A 311 -17.66 16.32 -17.49
CA ASP A 311 -17.92 16.52 -18.92
C ASP A 311 -16.66 16.98 -19.67
N SER A 312 -15.69 17.53 -18.94
CA SER A 312 -14.40 17.96 -19.49
C SER A 312 -13.36 16.84 -19.64
N ILE A 313 -13.68 15.61 -19.21
CA ILE A 313 -12.75 14.47 -19.28
C ILE A 313 -12.62 13.97 -20.71
N GLN A 314 -11.39 13.91 -21.21
CA GLN A 314 -11.06 13.20 -22.44
C GLN A 314 -10.61 11.77 -22.12
N TRP A 315 -11.38 10.79 -22.58
CA TRP A 315 -11.10 9.37 -22.36
C TRP A 315 -10.30 8.76 -23.52
N PHE A 316 -9.27 8.00 -23.16
CA PHE A 316 -8.41 7.26 -24.07
C PHE A 316 -8.53 5.77 -23.77
N GLU A 317 -9.02 4.98 -24.72
CA GLU A 317 -9.09 3.52 -24.58
C GLU A 317 -7.69 2.91 -24.61
N VAL A 318 -7.42 1.96 -23.70
CA VAL A 318 -6.13 1.27 -23.58
C VAL A 318 -6.34 -0.24 -23.41
N GLU A 319 -5.28 -1.02 -23.59
CA GLU A 319 -5.37 -2.47 -23.39
C GLU A 319 -5.68 -2.84 -21.93
N PRO A 320 -6.65 -3.75 -21.68
CA PRO A 320 -6.94 -4.25 -20.34
C PRO A 320 -5.70 -4.82 -19.65
N SER A 321 -5.39 -4.26 -18.50
CA SER A 321 -4.23 -4.63 -17.68
C SER A 321 -4.50 -4.28 -16.21
N SER A 322 -3.53 -4.51 -15.35
CA SER A 322 -3.58 -4.09 -13.94
C SER A 322 -2.47 -3.08 -13.68
N VAL A 323 -2.82 -1.90 -13.16
CA VAL A 323 -1.90 -0.86 -12.72
C VAL A 323 -2.31 -0.47 -11.31
N PHE A 324 -1.40 -0.62 -10.35
CA PHE A 324 -1.62 -0.25 -8.94
C PHE A 324 -0.91 1.04 -8.56
N HIS A 325 0.29 1.24 -9.09
CA HIS A 325 1.09 2.41 -8.77
C HIS A 325 1.71 3.03 -10.02
N ILE A 326 1.91 4.34 -9.95
CA ILE A 326 2.49 5.15 -11.01
C ILE A 326 3.83 5.73 -10.56
N PHE A 327 4.75 5.92 -11.51
CA PHE A 327 5.94 6.73 -11.29
C PHE A 327 5.57 8.22 -11.33
N ASN A 328 5.02 8.66 -12.45
CA ASN A 328 4.69 10.06 -12.66
C ASN A 328 3.75 10.24 -13.86
N CYS A 329 3.17 11.44 -13.97
CA CYS A 329 2.48 11.91 -15.17
C CYS A 329 2.79 13.37 -15.42
N PHE A 330 3.05 13.71 -16.68
CA PHE A 330 3.44 15.06 -17.08
C PHE A 330 3.00 15.36 -18.51
N GLU A 331 3.08 16.62 -18.89
CA GLU A 331 2.74 17.10 -20.22
C GLU A 331 4.00 17.17 -21.09
N ASP A 332 3.90 16.73 -22.34
CA ASP A 332 4.97 16.80 -23.34
C ASP A 332 4.38 17.25 -24.68
N GLY A 333 4.41 18.56 -24.93
CA GLY A 333 3.78 19.18 -26.08
C GLY A 333 2.26 19.03 -26.05
N ASP A 334 1.71 18.34 -27.07
CA ASP A 334 0.28 18.03 -27.20
C ASP A 334 -0.11 16.72 -26.52
N GLU A 335 0.83 16.04 -25.86
CA GLU A 335 0.60 14.73 -25.25
C GLU A 335 0.66 14.81 -23.72
N VAL A 336 -0.14 13.98 -23.06
CA VAL A 336 0.01 13.66 -21.64
C VAL A 336 0.68 12.30 -21.53
N VAL A 337 1.81 12.24 -20.84
CA VAL A 337 2.61 11.04 -20.65
C VAL A 337 2.35 10.48 -19.25
N MET A 338 2.12 9.18 -19.16
CA MET A 338 1.99 8.43 -17.92
C MET A 338 3.01 7.29 -17.87
N TRP A 339 3.78 7.25 -16.78
CA TRP A 339 4.66 6.12 -16.45
C TRP A 339 4.10 5.37 -15.25
N ALA A 340 3.89 4.06 -15.39
CA ALA A 340 3.35 3.23 -14.32
C ALA A 340 3.86 1.79 -14.34
N CYS A 341 3.59 1.06 -13.25
CA CYS A 341 3.84 -0.37 -13.14
C CYS A 341 2.63 -1.15 -13.70
N LYS A 342 2.78 -1.73 -14.89
CA LYS A 342 1.76 -2.51 -15.62
C LYS A 342 1.99 -4.00 -15.43
N ALA A 343 0.96 -4.73 -14.99
CA ALA A 343 0.90 -6.19 -14.95
C ALA A 343 -0.26 -6.71 -15.81
N ARG A 344 -0.23 -7.99 -16.20
CA ARG A 344 -1.27 -8.62 -17.04
C ARG A 344 -2.52 -9.01 -16.24
N GLY A 345 -2.35 -9.24 -14.95
CA GLY A 345 -3.39 -9.60 -14.00
C GLY A 345 -3.25 -8.83 -12.70
N SER A 346 -4.36 -8.78 -11.96
CA SER A 346 -4.42 -8.06 -10.69
C SER A 346 -4.17 -9.01 -9.50
N VAL A 347 -3.34 -8.57 -8.55
CA VAL A 347 -3.06 -9.28 -7.29
C VAL A 347 -4.22 -9.16 -6.29
N ILE A 348 -5.14 -8.22 -6.51
CA ILE A 348 -6.34 -7.96 -5.70
C ILE A 348 -7.57 -8.10 -6.61
N PRO A 349 -8.67 -8.73 -6.15
CA PRO A 349 -8.94 -9.20 -4.78
C PRO A 349 -8.38 -10.58 -4.45
N GLY A 350 -7.91 -11.34 -5.44
CA GLY A 350 -7.58 -12.76 -5.30
C GLY A 350 -8.19 -13.58 -6.45
N PRO A 351 -8.04 -14.91 -6.41
CA PRO A 351 -8.62 -15.78 -7.45
C PRO A 351 -10.16 -15.85 -7.38
N ASP A 352 -10.75 -16.33 -8.47
CA ASP A 352 -12.17 -16.75 -8.48
C ASP A 352 -12.43 -17.89 -7.47
N LEU A 353 -13.68 -17.99 -7.02
CA LEU A 353 -14.14 -19.02 -6.06
C LEU A 353 -13.80 -20.44 -6.55
N GLY A 354 -13.21 -21.25 -5.66
CA GLY A 354 -12.86 -22.64 -5.91
C GLY A 354 -11.41 -22.90 -6.34
N LEU A 355 -10.61 -21.86 -6.61
CA LEU A 355 -9.16 -22.00 -6.83
C LEU A 355 -8.40 -22.00 -5.50
N ASN A 356 -7.30 -22.76 -5.43
CA ASN A 356 -6.41 -22.70 -4.30
C ASN A 356 -5.67 -21.35 -4.28
N LYS A 357 -5.92 -20.54 -3.25
CA LYS A 357 -5.38 -19.18 -3.11
C LYS A 357 -3.85 -19.16 -3.16
N TYR A 358 -3.20 -20.05 -2.41
CA TYR A 358 -1.74 -20.14 -2.40
C TYR A 358 -1.20 -20.49 -3.78
N GLU A 359 -1.74 -21.53 -4.43
CA GLU A 359 -1.30 -21.93 -5.77
C GLU A 359 -1.48 -20.83 -6.81
N TRP A 360 -2.61 -20.11 -6.78
CA TRP A 360 -2.86 -19.00 -7.69
C TRP A 360 -1.85 -17.87 -7.51
N PHE A 361 -1.57 -17.48 -6.27
CA PHE A 361 -0.54 -16.47 -6.00
C PHE A 361 0.84 -16.96 -6.41
N SER A 362 1.20 -18.20 -6.05
CA SER A 362 2.48 -18.81 -6.39
C SER A 362 2.73 -18.80 -7.91
N ARG A 363 1.72 -19.21 -8.70
CA ARG A 363 1.80 -19.16 -10.17
C ARG A 363 1.86 -17.74 -10.71
N GLY A 364 1.03 -16.83 -10.19
CA GLY A 364 1.01 -15.44 -10.64
C GLY A 364 2.34 -14.70 -10.46
N TYR A 365 3.14 -15.08 -9.45
CA TYR A 365 4.49 -14.52 -9.22
C TYR A 365 5.62 -15.24 -9.95
N MET A 366 5.34 -16.31 -10.71
CA MET A 366 6.39 -17.00 -11.49
C MET A 366 7.10 -16.04 -12.45
N HIS A 367 8.40 -16.23 -12.61
CA HIS A 367 9.19 -15.45 -13.56
C HIS A 367 8.74 -15.71 -15.01
N MET A 368 8.74 -14.67 -15.85
CA MET A 368 8.39 -14.79 -17.27
C MET A 368 9.63 -14.84 -18.16
N ASN A 369 9.77 -15.91 -18.96
CA ASN A 369 10.93 -16.14 -19.83
C ASN A 369 10.85 -15.44 -21.20
N SER A 370 9.69 -14.92 -21.63
CA SER A 370 9.55 -14.24 -22.93
C SER A 370 8.53 -13.11 -22.91
N VAL A 371 8.67 -12.18 -23.88
CA VAL A 371 7.77 -11.04 -24.12
C VAL A 371 6.58 -11.45 -25.03
N GLU A 372 6.74 -12.50 -25.83
CA GLU A 372 5.79 -12.87 -26.88
C GLU A 372 4.54 -13.57 -26.33
N ASP A 373 3.41 -12.94 -26.62
CA ASP A 373 2.07 -13.39 -26.29
C ASP A 373 1.50 -14.18 -27.47
N ASN A 374 1.40 -15.50 -27.35
CA ASN A 374 0.53 -16.26 -28.23
C ASN A 374 -0.88 -16.21 -27.62
N GLY A 375 -1.67 -15.27 -28.14
CA GLY A 375 -3.07 -15.09 -27.78
C GLY A 375 -3.87 -16.40 -27.78
N ASP A 376 -4.87 -16.42 -26.91
CA ASP A 376 -5.88 -17.47 -26.65
C ASP A 376 -5.60 -18.55 -25.59
N ASN A 377 -4.36 -18.75 -25.11
CA ASN A 377 -4.10 -19.66 -23.96
C ASN A 377 -3.06 -19.10 -22.98
N MET A 378 -3.37 -17.95 -22.37
CA MET A 378 -2.55 -17.44 -21.28
C MET A 378 -2.52 -18.42 -20.10
N THR A 379 -1.34 -18.94 -19.78
CA THR A 379 -1.11 -19.63 -18.51
C THR A 379 -1.33 -18.63 -17.36
N GLN A 380 -1.71 -19.12 -16.17
CA GLN A 380 -1.81 -18.27 -14.97
C GLN A 380 -0.43 -17.80 -14.46
N ASP A 381 0.65 -18.20 -15.14
CA ASP A 381 2.01 -18.05 -14.69
C ASP A 381 2.53 -16.64 -15.01
N GLY A 382 3.14 -15.99 -14.03
CA GLY A 382 3.73 -14.66 -14.20
C GLY A 382 2.73 -13.55 -14.50
N ILE A 383 1.46 -13.77 -14.17
CA ILE A 383 0.37 -12.84 -14.43
C ILE A 383 0.50 -11.53 -13.62
N PHE A 384 1.21 -11.55 -12.48
CA PHE A 384 1.54 -10.37 -11.66
C PHE A 384 2.90 -9.77 -12.00
N PHE A 385 3.58 -10.27 -13.03
CA PHE A 385 4.86 -9.71 -13.45
C PHE A 385 4.64 -8.27 -13.91
N SER A 386 5.09 -7.32 -13.09
CA SER A 386 4.86 -5.90 -13.25
C SER A 386 6.08 -5.22 -13.84
N ARG A 387 5.86 -4.30 -14.78
CA ARG A 387 6.91 -3.64 -15.57
C ARG A 387 6.64 -2.16 -15.66
N ALA A 388 7.70 -1.35 -15.73
CA ALA A 388 7.52 0.05 -16.05
C ALA A 388 7.03 0.17 -17.50
N HIS A 389 5.95 0.91 -17.67
CA HIS A 389 5.22 1.06 -18.90
C HIS A 389 4.88 2.53 -19.13
N GLU A 390 4.93 2.97 -20.38
CA GLU A 390 4.60 4.32 -20.79
C GLU A 390 3.33 4.34 -21.63
N TRP A 391 2.44 5.29 -21.34
CA TRP A 391 1.37 5.72 -22.22
C TRP A 391 1.60 7.18 -22.60
N ARG A 392 1.50 7.49 -23.89
CA ARG A 392 1.45 8.86 -24.41
C ARG A 392 0.09 9.09 -25.04
N LEU A 393 -0.65 10.04 -24.49
CA LEU A 393 -2.05 10.32 -24.82
C LEU A 393 -2.11 11.64 -25.57
N ASN A 394 -2.39 11.61 -26.88
CA ASN A 394 -2.39 12.82 -27.69
C ASN A 394 -3.71 13.58 -27.54
N MET A 395 -3.66 14.75 -26.92
CA MET A 395 -4.85 15.54 -26.61
C MET A 395 -5.56 16.10 -27.86
N LYS A 396 -4.85 16.24 -28.98
CA LYS A 396 -5.43 16.74 -30.25
C LYS A 396 -5.98 15.64 -31.14
N THR A 397 -5.24 14.54 -31.29
CA THR A 397 -5.57 13.47 -32.24
C THR A 397 -6.33 12.32 -31.61
N THR A 398 -6.39 12.25 -30.28
CA THR A 398 -6.91 11.11 -29.50
C THR A 398 -6.10 9.81 -29.64
N GLU A 399 -4.95 9.87 -30.32
CA GLU A 399 -4.05 8.72 -30.48
C GLU A 399 -3.43 8.33 -29.13
N VAL A 400 -3.36 7.01 -28.90
CA VAL A 400 -2.64 6.41 -27.77
C VAL A 400 -1.43 5.67 -28.28
N LYS A 401 -0.26 5.98 -27.72
CA LYS A 401 0.96 5.18 -27.90
C LYS A 401 1.33 4.57 -26.57
N GLU A 402 1.61 3.27 -26.55
CA GLU A 402 2.10 2.61 -25.35
C GLU A 402 3.35 1.78 -25.61
N ARG A 403 4.23 1.66 -24.60
CA ARG A 403 5.44 0.84 -24.69
C ARG A 403 5.90 0.32 -23.32
N ASN A 404 6.43 -0.91 -23.32
CA ASN A 404 7.17 -1.48 -22.22
C ASN A 404 8.58 -0.87 -22.16
N LEU A 405 8.98 -0.34 -20.99
CA LEU A 405 10.25 0.35 -20.81
C LEU A 405 11.39 -0.57 -20.35
N THR A 406 11.10 -1.65 -19.61
CA THR A 406 12.12 -2.41 -18.85
C THR A 406 12.26 -3.88 -19.26
N GLY A 407 11.44 -4.36 -20.20
CA GLY A 407 11.53 -5.73 -20.72
C GLY A 407 11.01 -6.79 -19.73
N THR A 408 11.58 -7.99 -19.75
CA THR A 408 11.17 -9.14 -18.90
C THR A 408 12.21 -9.54 -17.86
N LYS A 409 13.35 -8.82 -17.78
CA LYS A 409 14.47 -9.25 -16.93
C LYS A 409 14.13 -9.27 -15.45
N PHE A 410 13.46 -8.22 -14.97
CA PHE A 410 13.03 -8.09 -13.58
C PHE A 410 11.60 -7.54 -13.51
N SER A 411 10.82 -8.07 -12.57
CA SER A 411 9.53 -7.50 -12.20
C SER A 411 9.75 -6.43 -11.15
N MET A 412 8.97 -5.35 -11.17
CA MET A 412 9.11 -4.24 -10.23
C MET A 412 7.78 -3.61 -9.86
N GLU A 413 7.71 -3.09 -8.64
CA GLU A 413 6.56 -2.37 -8.11
C GLU A 413 6.97 -1.33 -7.07
N PHE A 414 5.99 -0.62 -6.48
CA PHE A 414 6.22 0.51 -5.58
C PHE A 414 7.15 1.55 -6.21
N PRO A 415 6.77 2.12 -7.36
CA PRO A 415 7.50 3.20 -8.01
C PRO A 415 7.54 4.45 -7.13
N MET A 416 8.66 5.16 -7.21
CA MET A 416 8.89 6.45 -6.56
C MET A 416 9.79 7.31 -7.45
N ILE A 417 9.72 8.63 -7.27
CA ILE A 417 10.56 9.63 -7.94
C ILE A 417 11.04 10.64 -6.88
N ASN A 418 11.94 11.54 -7.26
CA ASN A 418 12.13 12.76 -6.47
C ASN A 418 10.83 13.57 -6.48
N GLU A 419 10.22 13.75 -5.30
CA GLU A 419 8.88 14.33 -5.17
C GLU A 419 8.79 15.78 -5.67
N ASN A 420 9.91 16.49 -5.76
CA ASN A 420 10.00 17.82 -6.36
C ASN A 420 9.59 17.84 -7.85
N PHE A 421 9.52 16.68 -8.49
CA PHE A 421 9.16 16.52 -9.91
C PHE A 421 7.78 15.89 -10.12
N ILE A 422 6.98 15.70 -9.07
CA ILE A 422 5.59 15.22 -9.23
C ILE A 422 4.83 16.12 -10.21
N GLY A 423 4.21 15.53 -11.22
CA GLY A 423 3.46 16.28 -12.24
C GLY A 423 4.31 16.91 -13.34
N SER A 424 5.64 16.93 -13.18
CA SER A 424 6.59 17.52 -14.12
C SER A 424 7.42 16.45 -14.81
N LYS A 425 7.94 16.75 -16.00
CA LYS A 425 8.84 15.81 -16.69
C LYS A 425 10.10 15.59 -15.85
N ASN A 426 10.47 14.32 -15.68
CA ASN A 426 11.60 13.89 -14.85
C ASN A 426 12.44 12.83 -15.59
N LYS A 427 13.69 12.65 -15.19
CA LYS A 427 14.68 11.78 -15.84
C LYS A 427 14.83 10.43 -15.14
N PHE A 428 14.62 10.38 -13.84
CA PHE A 428 14.90 9.22 -13.00
C PHE A 428 13.67 8.73 -12.26
N GLY A 429 13.52 7.40 -12.18
CA GLY A 429 12.55 6.76 -11.31
C GLY A 429 13.19 5.62 -10.53
N TYR A 430 12.57 5.24 -9.43
CA TYR A 430 13.04 4.13 -8.61
C TYR A 430 11.88 3.18 -8.30
N ALA A 431 12.19 1.90 -8.13
CA ALA A 431 11.17 0.90 -7.78
C ALA A 431 11.78 -0.23 -6.95
N GLN A 432 10.93 -0.94 -6.22
CA GLN A 432 11.31 -2.18 -5.54
C GLN A 432 11.25 -3.35 -6.54
N VAL A 433 12.32 -4.15 -6.59
CA VAL A 433 12.42 -5.30 -7.50
C VAL A 433 11.80 -6.51 -6.84
N VAL A 434 10.79 -7.09 -7.50
CA VAL A 434 10.11 -8.30 -7.04
C VAL A 434 11.03 -9.50 -7.21
N ASP A 435 11.31 -10.21 -6.12
CA ASP A 435 11.96 -11.52 -6.15
C ASP A 435 10.91 -12.55 -6.56
N SER A 436 10.88 -12.94 -7.83
CA SER A 436 9.89 -13.88 -8.37
C SER A 436 9.95 -15.26 -7.71
N ILE A 437 11.14 -15.73 -7.31
CA ILE A 437 11.33 -17.05 -6.69
C ILE A 437 10.78 -17.03 -5.26
N ALA A 438 11.18 -16.04 -4.47
CA ALA A 438 10.72 -15.89 -3.10
C ALA A 438 9.22 -15.54 -3.04
N SER A 439 8.73 -14.76 -4.02
CA SER A 439 7.31 -14.42 -4.11
C SER A 439 6.43 -15.60 -4.51
N SER A 440 6.88 -16.38 -5.51
CA SER A 440 6.18 -17.61 -5.93
C SER A 440 6.14 -18.64 -4.81
N SER A 441 7.26 -18.86 -4.12
CA SER A 441 7.34 -19.84 -3.02
C SER A 441 6.61 -19.44 -1.74
N SER A 442 6.31 -18.15 -1.55
CA SER A 442 5.54 -17.68 -0.40
C SER A 442 4.07 -17.38 -0.73
N GLY A 443 3.72 -17.26 -2.00
CA GLY A 443 2.40 -16.80 -2.44
C GLY A 443 2.11 -15.35 -2.02
N ARG A 444 3.15 -14.54 -1.80
CA ARG A 444 3.08 -13.11 -1.43
C ARG A 444 4.23 -12.36 -2.09
N ALA A 445 4.06 -11.09 -2.43
CA ALA A 445 5.14 -10.30 -2.99
C ALA A 445 6.29 -10.13 -1.97
N LYS A 446 7.51 -10.36 -2.42
CA LYS A 446 8.76 -10.08 -1.71
C LYS A 446 9.70 -9.30 -2.61
N TYR A 447 10.41 -8.33 -2.05
CA TYR A 447 11.20 -7.39 -2.81
C TYR A 447 12.69 -7.54 -2.51
N GLY A 448 13.41 -8.25 -3.39
CA GLY A 448 14.82 -8.62 -3.21
C GLY A 448 15.83 -7.58 -3.69
N GLY A 449 15.39 -6.38 -4.05
CA GLY A 449 16.29 -5.32 -4.49
C GLY A 449 15.59 -4.00 -4.82
N LEU A 450 16.37 -3.05 -5.33
CA LEU A 450 15.92 -1.75 -5.83
C LEU A 450 16.34 -1.60 -7.30
N ALA A 451 15.59 -0.81 -8.05
CA ALA A 451 15.92 -0.42 -9.42
C ALA A 451 15.96 1.10 -9.55
N LYS A 452 16.90 1.63 -10.32
CA LYS A 452 16.93 3.00 -10.83
C LYS A 452 16.72 2.97 -12.33
N LEU A 453 15.67 3.64 -12.78
CA LEU A 453 15.24 3.75 -14.16
C LEU A 453 15.70 5.09 -14.72
N TYR A 454 16.31 5.07 -15.90
CA TYR A 454 16.79 6.26 -16.61
C TYR A 454 15.87 6.51 -17.81
N PHE A 455 14.78 7.26 -17.64
CA PHE A 455 13.69 7.38 -18.62
C PHE A 455 14.14 7.97 -19.97
N GLU A 456 15.21 8.77 -19.98
CA GLU A 456 15.75 9.41 -21.18
C GLU A 456 17.00 8.72 -21.74
N GLU A 457 17.46 7.61 -21.14
CA GLU A 457 18.62 6.87 -21.61
C GLU A 457 18.23 5.48 -22.14
N PRO A 458 18.58 5.12 -23.38
CA PRO A 458 18.33 3.79 -23.92
C PRO A 458 19.30 2.75 -23.32
N GLU A 459 18.83 1.51 -23.15
CA GLU A 459 19.66 0.40 -22.71
C GLU A 459 20.80 0.18 -23.75
N ASN A 460 22.06 0.15 -23.30
CA ASN A 460 23.28 0.09 -24.12
C ASN A 460 23.69 1.38 -24.87
N GLY A 461 23.04 2.53 -24.64
CA GLY A 461 23.46 3.81 -25.27
C GLY A 461 23.31 3.85 -26.81
N LEU A 462 22.59 2.88 -27.38
CA LEU A 462 22.21 2.83 -28.80
C LEU A 462 21.06 3.82 -29.07
N SER A 463 20.81 4.19 -30.34
CA SER A 463 19.68 5.05 -30.67
C SER A 463 18.33 4.40 -30.28
N TRP A 464 17.33 5.22 -29.96
CA TRP A 464 15.95 4.78 -29.69
C TRP A 464 15.30 4.00 -30.84
N GLU A 465 15.86 4.09 -32.05
CA GLU A 465 15.43 3.32 -33.22
C GLU A 465 15.86 1.84 -33.13
N LEU A 466 16.97 1.56 -32.45
CA LEU A 466 17.59 0.23 -32.31
C LEU A 466 17.27 -0.45 -30.98
N ASN A 467 17.10 0.30 -29.90
CA ASN A 467 16.68 -0.22 -28.61
C ASN A 467 15.46 0.53 -28.05
N LYS A 468 14.38 -0.22 -27.78
CA LYS A 468 13.13 0.34 -27.22
C LYS A 468 13.15 0.42 -25.69
N LEU A 469 14.08 -0.27 -25.04
CA LEU A 469 14.18 -0.35 -23.58
C LEU A 469 15.06 0.76 -23.03
N ILE A 470 14.74 1.19 -21.81
CA ILE A 470 15.50 2.20 -21.08
C ILE A 470 16.62 1.56 -20.27
N LYS A 471 17.68 2.33 -19.98
CA LYS A 471 18.72 1.90 -19.05
C LYS A 471 18.11 1.75 -17.65
N VAL A 472 18.45 0.62 -17.00
CA VAL A 472 18.09 0.34 -15.61
C VAL A 472 19.30 -0.18 -14.87
N GLU A 473 19.56 0.40 -13.70
CA GLU A 473 20.55 -0.10 -12.74
C GLU A 473 19.86 -0.73 -11.55
N TYR A 474 20.47 -1.76 -10.98
CA TYR A 474 19.86 -2.58 -9.94
C TYR A 474 20.76 -2.66 -8.71
N HIS A 475 20.14 -2.60 -7.54
CA HIS A 475 20.73 -2.95 -6.26
C HIS A 475 20.11 -4.26 -5.78
N SER A 476 20.86 -5.36 -5.86
CA SER A 476 20.39 -6.65 -5.36
C SER A 476 20.74 -6.78 -3.88
N PHE A 477 19.77 -7.17 -3.05
CA PHE A 477 20.06 -7.53 -1.67
C PHE A 477 20.67 -8.93 -1.58
N PRO A 478 21.32 -9.27 -0.44
CA PRO A 478 21.76 -10.63 -0.18
C PRO A 478 20.61 -11.63 -0.24
N GLU A 479 20.95 -12.92 -0.40
CA GLU A 479 19.95 -13.99 -0.44
C GLU A 479 19.01 -13.96 0.78
N ASN A 480 17.71 -14.21 0.55
CA ASN A 480 16.64 -14.15 1.55
C ASN A 480 16.57 -12.82 2.31
N THR A 481 16.99 -11.74 1.69
CA THR A 481 16.90 -10.38 2.24
C THR A 481 15.94 -9.56 1.40
N PHE A 482 14.92 -9.00 2.04
CA PHE A 482 13.86 -8.28 1.33
C PHE A 482 13.55 -6.93 1.96
N CYS A 483 13.00 -6.02 1.15
CA CYS A 483 12.68 -4.67 1.57
C CYS A 483 11.17 -4.37 1.57
N SER A 484 10.81 -3.25 2.22
CA SER A 484 9.50 -2.61 2.12
C SER A 484 9.61 -1.14 2.51
N GLY A 485 8.69 -0.30 2.03
CA GLY A 485 8.61 1.11 2.42
C GLY A 485 9.70 2.00 1.81
N ALA A 486 10.36 1.56 0.74
CA ALA A 486 11.41 2.33 0.08
C ALA A 486 10.89 3.71 -0.37
N THR A 487 11.67 4.75 -0.12
CA THR A 487 11.36 6.14 -0.53
C THR A 487 12.63 6.92 -0.86
N PHE A 488 12.48 7.94 -1.72
CA PHE A 488 13.57 8.83 -2.11
C PHE A 488 13.73 9.96 -1.08
N VAL A 489 14.97 10.23 -0.69
CA VAL A 489 15.36 11.29 0.24
C VAL A 489 16.25 12.28 -0.51
N PRO A 490 15.79 13.51 -0.78
CA PRO A 490 16.61 14.51 -1.46
C PRO A 490 17.80 14.92 -0.60
N LYS A 491 18.96 15.09 -1.25
CA LYS A 491 20.16 15.66 -0.63
C LYS A 491 19.93 17.12 -0.25
N VAL A 492 20.38 17.51 0.96
CA VAL A 492 20.37 18.92 1.38
C VAL A 492 21.28 19.72 0.45
N GLY A 493 20.71 20.70 -0.27
CA GLY A 493 21.44 21.47 -1.28
C GLY A 493 21.81 20.70 -2.55
N GLY A 494 21.12 19.57 -2.83
CA GLY A 494 21.25 18.85 -4.10
C GLY A 494 20.87 19.73 -5.29
N LEU A 495 21.57 19.56 -6.41
CA LEU A 495 21.38 20.35 -7.64
C LEU A 495 20.77 19.51 -8.77
N GLU A 496 21.10 18.23 -8.82
CA GLU A 496 20.58 17.29 -9.82
C GLU A 496 19.36 16.52 -9.27
N GLU A 497 18.50 16.05 -10.19
CA GLU A 497 17.26 15.34 -9.85
C GLU A 497 17.49 14.09 -8.97
N ASP A 498 18.58 13.35 -9.23
CA ASP A 498 18.96 12.15 -8.49
C ASP A 498 20.05 12.41 -7.43
N ASP A 499 20.25 13.65 -6.99
CA ASP A 499 21.07 13.96 -5.81
C ASP A 499 20.29 13.59 -4.54
N GLY A 500 20.55 12.39 -4.00
CA GLY A 500 19.86 11.92 -2.81
C GLY A 500 20.18 10.48 -2.46
N TRP A 501 19.25 9.87 -1.74
CA TRP A 501 19.35 8.48 -1.30
C TRP A 501 18.00 7.77 -1.42
N ILE A 502 18.03 6.45 -1.55
CA ILE A 502 16.89 5.61 -1.21
C ILE A 502 17.06 5.11 0.21
N ILE A 503 16.06 5.32 1.05
CA ILE A 503 15.98 4.73 2.38
C ILE A 503 14.90 3.64 2.39
N THR A 504 15.17 2.49 3.00
CA THR A 504 14.20 1.39 3.06
C THR A 504 14.40 0.49 4.27
N PHE A 505 13.31 -0.10 4.80
CA PHE A 505 13.41 -1.21 5.75
C PHE A 505 13.87 -2.45 5.02
N VAL A 506 14.76 -3.23 5.64
CA VAL A 506 15.35 -4.46 5.10
C VAL A 506 15.33 -5.53 6.18
N HIS A 507 14.86 -6.73 5.83
CA HIS A 507 14.83 -7.87 6.73
C HIS A 507 15.48 -9.09 6.08
N ASN A 508 16.28 -9.81 6.86
CA ASN A 508 16.89 -11.07 6.44
C ASN A 508 16.11 -12.26 7.02
N GLU A 509 15.47 -13.04 6.16
CA GLU A 509 14.66 -14.20 6.55
C GLU A 509 15.47 -15.43 6.97
N ASN A 510 16.77 -15.53 6.62
CA ASN A 510 17.63 -16.60 7.16
C ASN A 510 17.84 -16.43 8.66
N THR A 511 17.93 -15.18 9.12
CA THR A 511 18.03 -14.87 10.54
C THR A 511 16.69 -15.01 11.26
N ASN A 512 15.57 -15.15 10.52
CA ASN A 512 14.20 -15.21 11.03
C ASN A 512 13.80 -16.54 11.69
N MET A 513 14.77 -17.31 12.15
CA MET A 513 14.54 -18.48 13.00
C MET A 513 14.12 -18.03 14.41
N SER A 514 12.86 -17.64 14.52
CA SER A 514 12.13 -17.60 15.79
C SER A 514 12.01 -19.04 16.30
N GLN A 515 12.58 -19.35 17.47
CA GLN A 515 12.20 -20.58 18.19
C GLN A 515 10.72 -20.46 18.57
N ALA A 516 9.84 -21.04 17.75
CA ALA A 516 8.45 -21.29 18.11
C ALA A 516 8.43 -22.38 19.21
N SER A 517 8.57 -21.99 20.47
CA SER A 517 8.11 -22.83 21.57
C SER A 517 6.67 -22.45 21.89
N TYR A 518 5.76 -23.32 21.45
CA TYR A 518 4.40 -23.43 21.96
C TYR A 518 4.38 -23.26 23.49
N PHE A 519 3.85 -22.14 23.98
CA PHE A 519 3.28 -22.08 25.32
C PHE A 519 1.79 -21.81 25.19
N THR A 520 1.06 -22.89 24.92
CA THR A 520 -0.34 -22.99 25.29
C THR A 520 -0.45 -22.80 26.80
N THR A 521 -1.37 -21.93 27.18
CA THR A 521 -1.69 -21.56 28.55
C THR A 521 -2.24 -22.78 29.29
N ILE A 522 -1.42 -23.46 30.09
CA ILE A 522 -1.87 -24.33 31.17
C ILE A 522 -1.44 -23.70 32.49
N ASN A 523 -2.45 -23.18 33.19
CA ASN A 523 -2.59 -22.97 34.63
C ASN A 523 -1.52 -22.26 35.47
N GLN A 524 -2.07 -21.41 36.34
CA GLN A 524 -1.46 -20.74 37.47
C GLN A 524 -0.64 -21.68 38.39
N CYS A 525 0.33 -21.05 39.06
CA CYS A 525 1.12 -21.45 40.24
C CYS A 525 2.50 -22.10 40.02
N LEU A 526 3.49 -21.49 40.69
CA LEU A 526 4.90 -21.89 40.88
C LEU A 526 5.79 -21.65 39.65
N CYS A 527 6.96 -21.01 39.68
CA CYS A 527 7.86 -20.73 40.78
C CYS A 527 8.88 -19.65 40.41
N ARG A 528 9.30 -18.93 41.44
CA ARG A 528 10.02 -17.65 41.46
C ARG A 528 11.54 -17.85 41.51
N LEU A 529 12.13 -18.60 40.58
CA LEU A 529 13.49 -19.17 40.77
C LEU A 529 14.36 -19.31 39.50
N LEU A 530 14.28 -18.39 38.54
CA LEU A 530 15.23 -18.29 37.41
C LEU A 530 15.73 -16.86 37.15
N TYR A 531 16.00 -16.10 38.23
CA TYR A 531 16.47 -14.71 38.16
C TYR A 531 18.00 -14.54 38.15
N TYR A 532 18.78 -15.63 37.96
CA TYR A 532 20.24 -15.59 38.19
C TYR A 532 21.10 -16.36 37.17
N CYS A 533 20.74 -16.34 35.88
CA CYS A 533 21.68 -16.69 34.80
C CYS A 533 21.64 -15.63 33.68
N ARG A 534 22.20 -14.45 33.95
CA ARG A 534 22.78 -13.57 32.92
C ARG A 534 24.25 -13.92 32.82
N VAL A 535 24.71 -14.41 31.67
CA VAL A 535 25.91 -14.00 30.90
C VAL A 535 26.02 -15.00 29.73
N LEU A 536 26.08 -14.49 28.50
CA LEU A 536 26.33 -15.21 27.24
C LEU A 536 25.22 -16.17 26.76
N GLN A 537 24.06 -15.59 26.45
CA GLN A 537 23.26 -16.12 25.34
C GLN A 537 23.24 -15.04 24.26
N ILE A 538 24.06 -15.24 23.24
CA ILE A 538 23.91 -14.55 21.95
C ILE A 538 22.51 -14.97 21.47
N CYS A 539 21.49 -14.19 21.83
CA CYS A 539 20.25 -14.16 21.10
C CYS A 539 20.67 -13.75 19.69
N LEU A 540 20.63 -14.70 18.75
CA LEU A 540 20.64 -14.40 17.33
C LEU A 540 19.47 -13.46 17.09
N THR A 541 19.79 -12.17 17.19
CA THR A 541 18.85 -11.07 17.11
C THR A 541 18.51 -11.00 15.64
N LEU A 542 17.22 -11.03 15.32
CA LEU A 542 16.70 -10.78 13.98
C LEU A 542 17.32 -9.47 13.49
N PHE A 543 18.25 -9.51 12.53
CA PHE A 543 18.86 -8.29 12.01
C PHE A 543 17.88 -7.67 11.02
N LEU A 544 16.91 -6.94 11.56
CA LEU A 544 16.20 -5.96 10.79
C LEU A 544 17.07 -4.71 10.70
N GLN A 545 17.25 -4.21 9.49
CA GLN A 545 18.05 -3.04 9.22
C GLN A 545 17.25 -2.00 8.43
N VAL A 546 17.70 -0.75 8.47
CA VAL A 546 17.33 0.28 7.50
C VAL A 546 18.55 0.58 6.64
N TYR A 547 18.39 0.48 5.32
CA TYR A 547 19.46 0.75 4.37
C TYR A 547 19.30 2.14 3.79
N ILE A 548 20.42 2.86 3.68
CA ILE A 548 20.53 4.11 2.94
C ILE A 548 21.42 3.83 1.73
N VAL A 549 20.89 3.97 0.52
CA VAL A 549 21.55 3.66 -0.74
C VAL A 549 21.72 4.93 -1.56
N ASP A 550 22.93 5.22 -2.01
CA ASP A 550 23.24 6.39 -2.86
C ASP A 550 22.61 6.24 -4.25
N THR A 551 21.79 7.20 -4.66
CA THR A 551 21.12 7.16 -5.96
C THR A 551 22.05 7.43 -7.13
N LYS A 552 23.20 8.08 -6.94
CA LYS A 552 24.22 8.25 -7.98
C LYS A 552 24.96 6.96 -8.28
N ASN A 553 24.96 6.02 -7.34
CA ASN A 553 25.66 4.75 -7.46
C ASN A 553 24.85 3.62 -6.85
N ILE A 554 23.62 3.43 -7.35
CA ILE A 554 22.63 2.53 -6.75
C ILE A 554 23.12 1.08 -6.66
N SER A 555 23.97 0.64 -7.60
CA SER A 555 24.51 -0.73 -7.62
C SER A 555 25.56 -1.01 -6.53
N SER A 556 26.04 0.03 -5.83
CA SER A 556 27.01 -0.13 -4.75
C SER A 556 26.37 -0.54 -3.44
N GLU A 557 27.19 -0.98 -2.49
CA GLU A 557 26.74 -1.25 -1.12
C GLU A 557 26.06 -0.02 -0.49
N PRO A 558 25.09 -0.21 0.42
CA PRO A 558 24.47 0.88 1.16
C PRO A 558 25.53 1.72 1.88
N VAL A 559 25.39 3.05 1.86
CA VAL A 559 26.29 3.97 2.56
C VAL A 559 26.16 3.86 4.08
N ALA A 560 24.97 3.46 4.54
CA ALA A 560 24.71 3.13 5.94
C ALA A 560 23.69 1.98 6.06
N LYS A 561 23.91 1.10 7.05
CA LYS A 561 22.98 0.05 7.49
C LYS A 561 22.70 0.24 8.98
N ILE A 562 21.46 0.56 9.34
CA ILE A 562 21.04 0.92 10.70
C ILE A 562 20.30 -0.27 11.31
N THR A 563 20.83 -0.91 12.35
CA THR A 563 20.20 -2.10 12.96
C THR A 563 19.15 -1.69 13.98
N LEU A 564 17.93 -2.19 13.83
CA LEU A 564 16.78 -1.84 14.67
C LEU A 564 16.63 -2.75 15.89
N PRO A 565 15.99 -2.27 16.98
CA PRO A 565 15.85 -3.02 18.22
C PRO A 565 14.82 -4.17 18.15
N GLY A 566 14.00 -4.21 17.11
CA GLY A 566 12.95 -5.20 16.94
C GLY A 566 12.58 -5.42 15.47
N ARG A 567 11.77 -6.45 15.24
CA ARG A 567 11.26 -6.78 13.90
C ARG A 567 10.24 -5.73 13.44
N VAL A 568 10.26 -5.43 12.16
CA VAL A 568 9.29 -4.59 11.46
C VAL A 568 8.68 -5.50 10.39
N PRO A 569 7.38 -5.78 10.47
CA PRO A 569 6.73 -6.65 9.51
C PRO A 569 6.70 -5.99 8.13
N TYR A 570 6.41 -6.75 7.07
CA TYR A 570 6.12 -6.13 5.77
C TYR A 570 5.05 -5.05 5.88
N GLY A 571 5.25 -3.94 5.17
CA GLY A 571 4.28 -2.85 5.08
C GLY A 571 4.13 -2.37 3.65
N PHE A 572 3.47 -1.23 3.50
CA PHE A 572 3.15 -0.65 2.21
C PHE A 572 4.03 0.57 1.95
N HIS A 573 3.48 1.78 1.99
CA HIS A 573 4.19 2.99 1.60
C HIS A 573 5.00 3.60 2.74
N GLY A 574 6.19 4.07 2.40
CA GLY A 574 7.06 4.85 3.26
C GLY A 574 7.26 6.27 2.72
N ALA A 575 7.58 7.19 3.62
CA ALA A 575 7.84 8.58 3.33
C ALA A 575 8.98 9.11 4.23
N PHE A 576 9.67 10.14 3.76
CA PHE A 576 10.65 10.86 4.55
C PHE A 576 10.16 12.30 4.80
N MET A 577 9.88 12.63 6.06
CA MET A 577 9.39 13.94 6.46
C MET A 577 10.55 14.79 6.96
N SER A 578 11.04 15.73 6.16
CA SER A 578 12.18 16.57 6.56
C SER A 578 11.77 17.66 7.56
N VAL A 579 12.59 17.91 8.58
CA VAL A 579 12.32 18.96 9.59
C VAL A 579 12.38 20.37 8.98
N SER A 580 13.14 20.60 7.92
CA SER A 580 13.20 21.93 7.26
C SER A 580 11.87 22.34 6.62
N SER A 581 11.02 21.37 6.25
CA SER A 581 9.68 21.65 5.71
C SER A 581 8.71 22.24 6.74
N GLN A 582 9.07 22.29 8.03
CA GLN A 582 8.24 22.87 9.09
C GLN A 582 8.55 24.35 9.39
N LEU A 583 9.60 24.93 8.80
CA LEU A 583 10.06 26.29 9.11
C LEU A 583 9.88 27.29 7.96
N GLU A 584 9.40 26.85 6.79
CA GLU A 584 9.26 27.72 5.60
C GLU A 584 7.82 28.12 5.23
N ASP A 585 6.80 27.75 6.02
CA ASP A 585 5.41 28.20 5.83
C ASP A 585 4.92 29.19 6.91
#